data_AF-A0AAV0FZV1-F1
#
_entry.id   AF-A0AAV0FZV1-F1
#
_cell.length_a   1.000
_cell.length_b   1.000
_cell.length_c   1.000
_cell.angle_alpha   90.00
_cell.angle_beta   90.00
_cell.angle_gamma   90.00
#
_symmetry.space_group_name_H-M   'P 1'
#
loop_
_entity.id
_entity.type
_entity.pdbx_description
1 polymer ?
#
loop_
_entity_poly.entity_id
_entity_poly.type
_entity_poly.pdbx_seq_one_letter_code
_entity_poly.pdbx_strand_id
1 'polypeptide(L)'
;MERNLRFLLTKVKLGHQRRYQVWFTKKFLSLLERENVLIDIVRFICCTCRSSSEYGHVVDVMLRWAVIGWLLMSCRKSCVQANFKLGLFYDWLFFDEDDDMMCVEPAILLMVSIPKYSDITNTLLEFLLILIDNYDVERKDVIIKGVLSAIHALISKGVIKSLDVLTHSDMISPLLREMLGKLLSFMETTRSKEMQATVLIQTPVSPVI
;
A
#
# COMPACT_ATOMS: atom_id res chain seq x y z
N MET A 1 -15.51 5.88 17.88
CA MET A 1 -14.88 6.31 16.62
C MET A 1 -15.20 5.33 15.50
N GLU A 2 -14.87 4.05 15.69
CA GLU A 2 -15.14 2.91 14.79
C GLU A 2 -16.45 2.97 14.02
N ARG A 3 -17.62 3.08 14.70
CA ARG A 3 -18.93 3.15 14.03
C ARG A 3 -19.00 4.21 12.91
N ASN A 4 -18.33 5.35 13.09
CA ASN A 4 -18.31 6.42 12.09
C ASN A 4 -17.37 6.11 10.92
N LEU A 5 -16.23 5.46 11.19
CA LEU A 5 -15.31 4.99 10.14
C LEU A 5 -15.97 3.89 9.29
N ARG A 6 -16.60 2.91 9.93
CA ARG A 6 -17.36 1.86 9.22
C ARG A 6 -18.48 2.46 8.39
N PHE A 7 -19.20 3.46 8.91
CA PHE A 7 -20.24 4.15 8.14
C PHE A 7 -19.66 4.86 6.91
N LEU A 8 -18.55 5.60 7.06
CA LEU A 8 -17.84 6.23 5.93
C LEU A 8 -17.45 5.21 4.86
N LEU A 9 -16.91 4.06 5.26
CA LEU A 9 -16.36 3.04 4.37
C LEU A 9 -17.40 2.09 3.76
N THR A 10 -18.64 2.08 4.26
CA THR A 10 -19.65 1.10 3.82
C THR A 10 -20.96 1.72 3.36
N LYS A 11 -21.26 2.98 3.74
CA LYS A 11 -22.55 3.62 3.48
C LYS A 11 -22.45 4.95 2.74
N VAL A 12 -21.29 5.60 2.76
CA VAL A 12 -21.12 6.92 2.13
C VAL A 12 -20.67 6.77 0.70
N LYS A 13 -21.45 7.36 -0.22
CA LYS A 13 -21.13 7.33 -1.65
C LYS A 13 -19.93 8.20 -2.00
N LEU A 14 -19.17 7.79 -3.01
CA LEU A 14 -18.10 8.62 -3.56
C LEU A 14 -18.71 9.94 -4.09
N GLY A 15 -17.99 11.04 -3.86
CA GLY A 15 -18.47 12.41 -4.12
C GLY A 15 -19.29 13.02 -2.96
N HIS A 16 -19.90 12.21 -2.09
CA HIS A 16 -20.75 12.70 -1.00
C HIS A 16 -20.05 12.72 0.38
N GLN A 17 -18.76 12.40 0.44
CA GLN A 17 -18.02 12.25 1.69
C GLN A 17 -17.71 13.55 2.44
N ARG A 18 -17.73 14.72 1.78
CA ARG A 18 -17.20 15.98 2.35
C ARG A 18 -17.80 16.34 3.72
N ARG A 19 -19.13 16.26 3.85
CA ARG A 19 -19.82 16.60 5.12
C ARG A 19 -19.45 15.63 6.24
N TYR A 20 -19.35 14.34 5.93
CA TYR A 20 -19.01 13.30 6.89
C TYR A 20 -17.55 13.40 7.35
N GLN A 21 -16.64 13.72 6.43
CA GLN A 21 -15.24 14.02 6.74
C GLN A 21 -15.13 15.20 7.70
N VAL A 22 -15.79 16.33 7.41
CA VAL A 22 -15.79 17.52 8.29
C VAL A 22 -16.32 17.18 9.68
N TRP A 23 -17.42 16.43 9.76
CA TRP A 23 -17.99 15.99 11.04
C TRP A 23 -17.06 15.08 11.82
N PHE A 24 -16.42 14.13 11.14
CA PHE A 24 -15.46 13.24 11.75
C PHE A 24 -14.26 14.01 12.30
N THR A 25 -13.66 14.89 11.50
CA THR A 25 -12.54 15.75 11.90
C THR A 25 -12.92 16.60 13.10
N LYS A 26 -14.06 17.30 13.06
CA LYS A 26 -14.51 18.15 14.16
C LYS A 26 -14.69 17.36 15.46
N LYS A 27 -15.25 16.15 15.37
CA LYS A 27 -15.57 15.32 16.54
C LYS A 27 -14.35 14.61 17.13
N PHE A 28 -13.44 14.14 16.29
CA PHE A 28 -12.38 13.21 16.71
C PHE A 28 -10.95 13.76 16.56
N LEU A 29 -10.72 14.69 15.63
CA LEU A 29 -9.38 15.13 15.21
C LEU A 29 -9.12 16.63 15.44
N SER A 30 -10.05 17.35 16.08
CA SER A 30 -9.96 18.80 16.25
C SER A 30 -8.87 19.22 17.24
N LEU A 31 -8.64 18.40 18.28
CA LEU A 31 -7.63 18.64 19.30
C LEU A 31 -6.26 18.10 18.86
N LEU A 32 -5.21 18.94 18.93
CA LEU A 32 -3.84 18.62 18.52
C LEU A 32 -3.22 17.44 19.29
N GLU A 33 -3.65 17.22 20.53
CA GLU A 33 -3.19 16.11 21.37
C GLU A 33 -3.72 14.75 20.89
N ARG A 34 -4.80 14.75 20.11
CA ARG A 34 -5.44 13.54 19.60
C ARG A 34 -4.97 13.14 18.22
N GLU A 35 -4.03 13.86 17.64
CA GLU A 35 -3.57 13.63 16.26
C GLU A 35 -2.92 12.24 16.09
N ASN A 36 -2.28 11.71 17.13
CA ASN A 36 -1.70 10.36 17.13
C ASN A 36 -2.75 9.25 16.86
N VAL A 37 -4.03 9.50 17.15
CA VAL A 37 -5.10 8.53 16.86
C VAL A 37 -5.21 8.25 15.36
N LEU A 38 -4.70 9.14 14.49
CA LEU A 38 -4.64 8.89 13.05
C LEU A 38 -3.82 7.63 12.72
N ILE A 39 -2.80 7.32 13.52
CA ILE A 39 -1.97 6.11 13.38
C ILE A 39 -2.83 4.87 13.67
N ASP A 40 -3.58 4.89 14.77
CA ASP A 40 -4.52 3.80 15.10
C ASP A 40 -5.61 3.64 14.05
N ILE A 41 -6.11 4.77 13.51
CA ILE A 41 -7.14 4.76 12.46
C ILE A 41 -6.61 4.12 11.18
N VAL A 42 -5.38 4.44 10.72
CA VAL A 42 -4.85 3.82 9.49
C VAL A 42 -4.65 2.32 9.66
N ARG A 43 -4.13 1.86 10.83
CA ARG A 43 -4.03 0.43 11.16
C ARG A 43 -5.41 -0.22 11.17
N PHE A 44 -6.40 0.41 11.81
CA PHE A 44 -7.77 -0.08 11.82
C PHE A 44 -8.34 -0.24 10.41
N ILE A 45 -8.12 0.73 9.51
CA ILE A 45 -8.62 0.67 8.13
C ILE A 45 -7.95 -0.47 7.36
N CYS A 46 -6.62 -0.61 7.45
CA CYS A 46 -5.89 -1.68 6.76
C CYS A 46 -6.33 -3.07 7.25
N CYS A 47 -6.40 -3.28 8.56
CA CYS A 47 -6.58 -4.62 9.13
C CYS A 47 -8.05 -5.06 9.28
N THR A 48 -9.01 -4.14 9.41
CA THR A 48 -10.39 -4.49 9.84
C THR A 48 -11.49 -4.05 8.89
N CYS A 49 -11.21 -3.08 8.03
CA CYS A 49 -12.16 -2.64 7.03
C CYS A 49 -11.84 -3.36 5.73
N ARG A 50 -12.58 -4.42 5.43
CA ARG A 50 -12.49 -5.12 4.14
C ARG A 50 -13.51 -4.52 3.17
N SER A 51 -13.11 -4.26 1.93
CA SER A 51 -14.06 -4.01 0.86
C SER A 51 -14.87 -5.28 0.64
N SER A 52 -16.19 -5.19 0.75
CA SER A 52 -17.13 -6.31 0.57
C SER A 52 -17.26 -6.68 -0.92
N SER A 53 -16.15 -6.86 -1.64
CA SER A 53 -16.17 -7.28 -3.05
C SER A 53 -16.44 -8.78 -3.24
N GLU A 54 -16.63 -9.55 -2.16
CA GLU A 54 -17.10 -10.95 -2.26
C GLU A 54 -18.52 -11.07 -2.84
N TYR A 55 -19.30 -9.98 -2.91
CA TYR A 55 -20.69 -10.00 -3.34
C TYR A 55 -20.99 -8.98 -4.43
N GLY A 56 -20.40 -9.15 -5.63
CA GLY A 56 -21.01 -8.83 -6.94
C GLY A 56 -21.59 -7.44 -7.24
N HIS A 57 -21.52 -6.47 -6.33
CA HIS A 57 -22.09 -5.15 -6.50
C HIS A 57 -20.99 -4.10 -6.43
N VAL A 58 -20.78 -3.40 -7.53
CA VAL A 58 -20.03 -2.14 -7.58
C VAL A 58 -20.84 -1.11 -6.82
N VAL A 59 -20.75 -1.13 -5.49
CA VAL A 59 -21.31 -0.05 -4.70
C VAL A 59 -20.34 1.12 -4.83
N ASP A 60 -20.83 2.24 -5.34
CA ASP A 60 -20.13 3.52 -5.43
C ASP A 60 -19.88 4.10 -4.03
N VAL A 61 -19.21 3.35 -3.17
CA VAL A 61 -18.90 3.68 -1.78
C VAL A 61 -17.47 4.17 -1.70
N MET A 62 -17.21 5.06 -0.75
CA MET A 62 -15.89 5.60 -0.52
C MET A 62 -14.86 4.47 -0.29
N LEU A 63 -13.87 4.41 -1.16
CA LEU A 63 -12.82 3.40 -1.12
C LEU A 63 -11.85 3.64 0.03
N ARG A 64 -11.26 2.56 0.56
CA ARG A 64 -10.35 2.60 1.73
C ARG A 64 -9.18 3.54 1.49
N TRP A 65 -8.54 3.41 0.33
CA TRP A 65 -7.44 4.27 -0.10
C TRP A 65 -7.83 5.76 -0.11
N ALA A 66 -9.07 6.10 -0.47
CA ALA A 66 -9.53 7.49 -0.50
C ALA A 66 -9.72 8.07 0.90
N VAL A 67 -10.16 7.25 1.86
CA VAL A 67 -10.25 7.65 3.28
C VAL A 67 -8.84 7.86 3.83
N ILE A 68 -7.91 6.94 3.53
CA ILE A 68 -6.51 7.05 3.96
C ILE A 68 -5.86 8.32 3.40
N GLY A 69 -6.05 8.62 2.11
CA GLY A 69 -5.54 9.85 1.51
C GLY A 69 -6.06 11.11 2.21
N TRP A 70 -7.35 11.15 2.54
CA TRP A 70 -7.92 12.27 3.31
C TRP A 70 -7.36 12.37 4.74
N LEU A 71 -7.19 11.24 5.44
CA LEU A 71 -6.64 11.22 6.79
C LEU A 71 -5.16 11.64 6.81
N LEU A 72 -4.38 11.20 5.83
CA LEU A 72 -2.99 11.64 5.66
C LEU A 72 -2.92 13.16 5.47
N MET A 73 -3.78 13.74 4.65
CA MET A 73 -3.89 15.20 4.47
C MET A 73 -4.43 15.93 5.71
N SER A 74 -4.97 15.21 6.68
CA SER A 74 -5.44 15.78 7.96
C SER A 74 -4.34 15.82 9.02
N CYS A 75 -3.18 15.20 8.77
CA CYS A 75 -2.01 15.30 9.64
C CYS A 75 -1.43 16.74 9.57
N ARG A 76 -1.17 17.33 10.73
CA ARG A 76 -0.60 18.66 10.94
C ARG A 76 0.86 18.59 11.32
N LYS A 77 1.27 17.57 12.10
CA LYS A 77 2.65 17.37 12.55
C LYS A 77 3.39 16.40 11.62
N SER A 78 4.61 16.75 11.26
CA SER A 78 5.48 15.88 10.43
C SER A 78 5.74 14.52 11.10
N CYS A 79 5.91 14.48 12.43
CA CYS A 79 6.08 13.22 13.16
C CYS A 79 4.84 12.31 13.07
N VAL A 80 3.63 12.89 13.13
CA VAL A 80 2.39 12.12 12.97
C VAL A 80 2.26 11.63 11.54
N GLN A 81 2.58 12.48 10.56
CA GLN A 81 2.56 12.08 9.15
C GLN A 81 3.54 10.93 8.86
N ALA A 82 4.76 10.96 9.43
CA ALA A 82 5.73 9.88 9.32
C ALA A 82 5.21 8.58 9.95
N ASN A 83 4.69 8.65 11.17
CA ASN A 83 4.13 7.48 11.85
C ASN A 83 2.87 6.93 11.16
N PHE A 84 2.05 7.80 10.56
CA PHE A 84 0.91 7.40 9.74
C PHE A 84 1.36 6.61 8.51
N LYS A 85 2.38 7.12 7.78
CA LYS A 85 2.94 6.42 6.63
C LYS A 85 3.59 5.09 7.03
N LEU A 86 4.27 5.04 8.17
CA LEU A 86 4.78 3.78 8.72
C LEU A 86 3.63 2.81 9.03
N GLY A 87 2.56 3.27 9.68
CA GLY A 87 1.38 2.44 9.94
C GLY A 87 0.71 1.92 8.67
N LEU A 88 0.73 2.71 7.59
CA LEU A 88 0.22 2.32 6.27
C LEU A 88 1.09 1.24 5.61
N PHE A 89 2.41 1.33 5.74
CA PHE A 89 3.36 0.38 5.14
C PHE A 89 3.80 -0.75 6.08
N TYR A 90 3.27 -0.82 7.30
CA TYR A 90 3.76 -1.77 8.30
C TYR A 90 3.66 -3.23 7.85
N ASP A 91 2.53 -3.59 7.24
CA ASP A 91 2.29 -4.95 6.72
C ASP A 91 3.07 -5.25 5.42
N TRP A 92 3.76 -4.26 4.84
CA TRP A 92 4.60 -4.47 3.66
C TRP A 92 6.00 -4.97 4.02
N LEU A 93 6.51 -4.60 5.19
CA LEU A 93 7.92 -4.79 5.55
C LEU A 93 8.33 -6.25 5.65
N PHE A 94 7.41 -7.13 6.04
CA PHE A 94 7.68 -8.56 6.22
C PHE A 94 6.60 -9.42 5.56
N PHE A 95 5.97 -8.89 4.52
CA PHE A 95 4.86 -9.55 3.84
C PHE A 95 5.30 -10.88 3.22
N ASP A 96 4.51 -11.92 3.46
CA ASP A 96 4.64 -13.23 2.83
C ASP A 96 3.40 -13.58 2.00
N GLU A 97 3.49 -14.58 1.11
CA GLU A 97 2.40 -14.93 0.18
C GLU A 97 1.12 -15.40 0.89
N ASP A 98 1.27 -15.95 2.10
CA ASP A 98 0.18 -16.39 2.98
C ASP A 98 -0.53 -15.23 3.71
N ASP A 99 0.05 -14.02 3.70
CA ASP A 99 -0.52 -12.87 4.39
C ASP A 99 -1.77 -12.31 3.68
N ASP A 100 -2.65 -11.68 4.47
CA ASP A 100 -3.85 -11.01 3.97
C ASP A 100 -3.47 -9.77 3.15
N MET A 101 -3.44 -9.94 1.83
CA MET A 101 -3.20 -8.86 0.86
C MET A 101 -4.11 -7.63 1.08
N MET A 102 -5.30 -7.79 1.67
CA MET A 102 -6.20 -6.66 1.94
C MET A 102 -5.60 -5.64 2.92
N CYS A 103 -4.57 -6.02 3.69
CA CYS A 103 -3.84 -5.11 4.57
C CYS A 103 -2.90 -4.15 3.80
N VAL A 104 -2.36 -4.59 2.66
CA VAL A 104 -1.39 -3.83 1.84
C VAL A 104 -2.04 -3.08 0.68
N GLU A 105 -3.17 -3.57 0.17
CA GLU A 105 -3.94 -2.99 -0.96
C GLU A 105 -4.20 -1.46 -0.87
N PRO A 106 -4.61 -0.90 0.28
CA PRO A 106 -5.02 0.50 0.31
C PRO A 106 -3.88 1.48 -0.01
N ALA A 107 -2.65 1.12 0.35
CA ALA A 107 -1.47 1.95 0.11
C ALA A 107 -1.18 2.04 -1.40
N ILE A 108 -1.17 0.90 -2.10
CA ILE A 108 -0.85 0.90 -3.53
C ILE A 108 -1.94 1.56 -4.35
N LEU A 109 -3.22 1.33 -4.01
CA LEU A 109 -4.33 1.95 -4.72
C LEU A 109 -4.33 3.47 -4.56
N LEU A 110 -3.92 3.99 -3.39
CA LEU A 110 -3.72 5.41 -3.19
C LEU A 110 -2.59 5.94 -4.09
N MET A 111 -1.46 5.22 -4.17
CA MET A 111 -0.30 5.62 -4.98
C MET A 111 -0.62 5.63 -6.48
N VAL A 112 -1.34 4.64 -7.00
CA VAL A 112 -1.68 4.58 -8.44
C VAL A 112 -2.85 5.51 -8.84
N SER A 113 -3.45 6.24 -7.89
CA SER A 113 -4.57 7.17 -8.14
C SER A 113 -4.15 8.54 -8.70
N ILE A 114 -3.10 8.55 -9.55
CA ILE A 114 -2.67 9.74 -10.29
C ILE A 114 -3.57 9.99 -11.52
N PRO A 115 -3.69 11.23 -12.03
CA PRO A 115 -3.00 12.46 -11.59
C PRO A 115 -3.56 13.09 -10.32
N LYS A 116 -4.74 12.65 -9.85
CA LYS A 116 -5.49 13.33 -8.78
C LYS A 116 -4.73 13.45 -7.45
N TYR A 117 -3.84 12.50 -7.14
CA TYR A 117 -3.13 12.44 -5.87
C TYR A 117 -1.60 12.43 -6.04
N SER A 118 -1.05 13.06 -7.08
CA SER A 118 0.39 13.05 -7.39
C SER A 118 1.29 13.42 -6.19
N ASP A 119 0.93 14.43 -5.41
CA ASP A 119 1.75 14.88 -4.27
C ASP A 119 1.78 13.82 -3.16
N ILE A 120 0.64 13.18 -2.90
CA ILE A 120 0.53 12.06 -1.97
C ILE A 120 1.33 10.87 -2.50
N THR A 121 1.21 10.54 -3.78
CA THR A 121 1.95 9.45 -4.42
C THR A 121 3.46 9.63 -4.25
N ASN A 122 4.00 10.82 -4.55
CA ASN A 122 5.44 11.09 -4.38
C ASN A 122 5.86 10.93 -2.90
N THR A 123 5.08 11.49 -1.98
CA THR A 123 5.38 11.43 -0.54
C THR A 123 5.34 10.00 0.01
N LEU A 124 4.44 9.15 -0.50
CA LEU A 124 4.33 7.74 -0.11
C LEU A 124 5.44 6.90 -0.73
N LEU A 125 5.73 7.10 -2.02
CA LEU A 125 6.79 6.38 -2.71
C LEU A 125 8.16 6.69 -2.11
N GLU A 126 8.46 7.96 -1.88
CA GLU A 126 9.68 8.39 -1.19
C GLU A 126 9.79 7.75 0.19
N PHE A 127 8.71 7.77 0.97
CA PHE A 127 8.73 7.19 2.31
C PHE A 127 8.93 5.66 2.30
N LEU A 128 8.29 4.93 1.38
CA LEU A 128 8.50 3.50 1.22
C LEU A 128 9.96 3.17 0.89
N LEU A 129 10.56 3.92 -0.04
CA LEU A 129 11.96 3.73 -0.41
C LEU A 129 12.91 4.02 0.76
N ILE A 130 12.65 5.08 1.52
CA ILE A 130 13.41 5.38 2.75
C ILE A 130 13.23 4.27 3.79
N LEU A 131 12.02 3.73 3.97
CA LEU A 131 11.75 2.63 4.90
C LEU A 131 12.55 1.38 4.55
N ILE A 132 12.60 1.00 3.28
CA ILE A 132 13.35 -0.16 2.80
C ILE A 132 14.83 -0.06 3.20
N ASP A 133 15.40 1.14 3.10
CA ASP A 133 16.82 1.34 3.38
C ASP A 133 17.15 1.51 4.87
N ASN A 134 16.19 1.93 5.70
CA ASN A 134 16.49 2.45 7.05
C ASN A 134 15.68 1.82 8.20
N TYR A 135 14.63 1.04 7.93
CA TYR A 135 13.79 0.50 9.01
C TYR A 135 14.53 -0.54 9.86
N ASP A 136 15.17 -1.51 9.20
CA ASP A 136 16.04 -2.51 9.82
C ASP A 136 17.19 -2.80 8.86
N VAL A 137 18.32 -2.17 9.12
CA VAL A 137 19.51 -2.23 8.25
C VAL A 137 20.10 -3.64 8.20
N GLU A 138 19.97 -4.41 9.29
CA GLU A 138 20.51 -5.77 9.38
C GLU A 138 19.66 -6.76 8.58
N ARG A 139 18.35 -6.52 8.48
CA ARG A 139 17.39 -7.38 7.77
C ARG A 139 16.82 -6.73 6.51
N LYS A 140 17.61 -5.86 5.87
CA LYS A 140 17.20 -5.11 4.68
C LYS A 140 16.75 -6.01 3.52
N ASP A 141 17.42 -7.13 3.32
CA ASP A 141 17.08 -8.14 2.31
C ASP A 141 15.69 -8.74 2.56
N VAL A 142 15.34 -9.02 3.82
CA VAL A 142 14.02 -9.49 4.21
C VAL A 142 12.96 -8.42 3.91
N ILE A 143 13.27 -7.15 4.16
CA ILE A 143 12.35 -6.04 3.87
C ILE A 143 12.13 -5.87 2.37
N ILE A 144 13.20 -5.91 1.58
CA ILE A 144 13.10 -5.88 0.12
C ILE A 144 12.23 -7.04 -0.36
N LYS A 145 12.47 -8.26 0.14
CA LYS A 145 11.65 -9.43 -0.18
C LYS A 145 10.18 -9.18 0.16
N GLY A 146 9.87 -8.71 1.38
CA GLY A 146 8.50 -8.42 1.81
C GLY A 146 7.79 -7.44 0.90
N VAL A 147 8.42 -6.31 0.58
CA VAL A 147 7.85 -5.30 -0.31
C VAL A 147 7.60 -5.87 -1.72
N LEU A 148 8.55 -6.63 -2.26
CA LEU A 148 8.41 -7.25 -3.58
C LEU A 148 7.31 -8.33 -3.59
N SER A 149 7.21 -9.14 -2.54
CA SER A 149 6.14 -10.13 -2.35
C SER A 149 4.76 -9.47 -2.30
N ALA A 150 4.63 -8.36 -1.57
CA ALA A 150 3.38 -7.59 -1.52
C ALA A 150 2.98 -7.07 -2.91
N ILE A 151 3.92 -6.45 -3.64
CA ILE A 151 3.68 -5.97 -5.01
C ILE A 151 3.27 -7.13 -5.92
N HIS A 152 3.97 -8.26 -5.83
CA HIS A 152 3.67 -9.45 -6.62
C HIS A 152 2.27 -9.98 -6.34
N ALA A 153 1.89 -10.13 -5.07
CA ALA A 153 0.55 -10.57 -4.68
C ALA A 153 -0.54 -9.63 -5.20
N LEU A 154 -0.33 -8.32 -5.11
CA LEU A 154 -1.26 -7.29 -5.59
C LEU A 154 -1.46 -7.34 -7.11
N ILE A 155 -0.41 -7.60 -7.89
CA ILE A 155 -0.49 -7.77 -9.34
C ILE A 155 -1.16 -9.10 -9.70
N SER A 156 -0.69 -10.21 -9.11
CA SER A 156 -1.16 -11.56 -9.40
C SER A 156 -2.65 -11.76 -9.06
N LYS A 157 -3.15 -11.10 -8.02
CA LYS A 157 -4.58 -11.10 -7.64
C LYS A 157 -5.40 -10.01 -8.36
N GLY A 158 -4.79 -9.25 -9.27
CA GLY A 158 -5.46 -8.27 -10.13
C GLY A 158 -5.92 -6.99 -9.43
N VAL A 159 -5.40 -6.66 -8.25
CA VAL A 159 -5.69 -5.40 -7.55
C VAL A 159 -5.16 -4.22 -8.36
N ILE A 160 -3.96 -4.37 -8.91
CA ILE A 160 -3.38 -3.46 -9.89
C ILE A 160 -2.92 -4.27 -11.11
N LYS A 161 -2.94 -3.65 -12.29
CA LYS A 161 -2.50 -4.31 -13.54
C LYS A 161 -0.97 -4.33 -13.66
N SER A 162 -0.33 -3.20 -13.36
CA SER A 162 1.11 -3.01 -13.40
C SER A 162 1.49 -1.77 -12.59
N LEU A 163 2.80 -1.57 -12.40
CA LEU A 163 3.36 -0.35 -11.81
C LEU A 163 3.76 0.70 -12.85
N ASP A 164 3.39 0.52 -14.12
CA ASP A 164 3.82 1.40 -15.23
C ASP A 164 3.40 2.85 -15.00
N VAL A 165 2.23 3.03 -14.37
CA VAL A 165 1.70 4.34 -13.98
C VAL A 165 2.61 5.08 -13.00
N LEU A 166 3.41 4.36 -12.21
CA LEU A 166 4.39 4.95 -11.29
C LEU A 166 5.78 5.10 -11.93
N THR A 167 6.19 4.15 -12.78
CA THR A 167 7.53 4.13 -13.38
C THR A 167 7.67 5.03 -14.60
N HIS A 168 6.57 5.38 -15.29
CA HIS A 168 6.62 6.19 -16.52
C HIS A 168 5.95 7.56 -16.39
N SER A 169 5.22 7.83 -15.31
CA SER A 169 4.50 9.11 -15.15
C SER A 169 5.44 10.28 -14.86
N ASP A 170 5.31 11.37 -15.61
CA ASP A 170 6.07 12.62 -15.38
C ASP A 170 5.59 13.40 -14.15
N MET A 171 4.49 12.97 -13.52
CA MET A 171 4.03 13.49 -12.23
C MET A 171 4.82 12.90 -11.05
N ILE A 172 5.66 11.90 -11.30
CA ILE A 172 6.53 11.28 -10.30
C ILE A 172 7.96 11.77 -10.49
N SER A 173 8.61 12.14 -9.38
CA SER A 173 10.00 12.59 -9.39
C SER A 173 10.90 11.60 -10.13
N PRO A 174 11.76 12.05 -11.07
CA PRO A 174 12.66 11.18 -11.82
C PRO A 174 13.52 10.27 -10.93
N LEU A 175 14.00 10.80 -9.78
CA LEU A 175 14.77 10.02 -8.81
C LEU A 175 13.94 8.87 -8.23
N LEU A 176 12.68 9.12 -7.87
CA LEU A 176 11.80 8.09 -7.33
C LEU A 176 11.47 7.02 -8.38
N ARG A 177 11.29 7.42 -9.65
CA ARG A 177 11.12 6.47 -10.76
C ARG A 177 12.34 5.57 -10.93
N GLU A 178 13.54 6.14 -10.88
CA GLU A 178 14.80 5.38 -10.97
C GLU A 178 14.97 4.40 -9.80
N MET A 179 14.73 4.86 -8.57
CA MET A 179 14.82 4.01 -7.38
C MET A 179 13.78 2.89 -7.40
N LEU A 180 12.55 3.17 -7.83
CA LEU A 180 11.51 2.16 -8.01
C LEU A 180 11.91 1.14 -9.10
N GLY A 181 12.46 1.61 -10.23
CA GLY A 181 12.96 0.72 -11.29
C GLY A 181 14.07 -0.21 -10.80
N LYS A 182 15.02 0.30 -10.01
CA LYS A 182 16.07 -0.49 -9.36
C LYS A 182 15.49 -1.52 -8.38
N LEU A 183 14.46 -1.14 -7.61
CA LEU A 183 13.79 -2.07 -6.70
C LEU A 183 13.13 -3.23 -7.49
N LEU A 184 12.45 -2.92 -8.59
CA LEU A 184 11.73 -3.91 -9.39
C LEU A 184 12.65 -4.85 -10.19
N SER A 185 13.85 -4.42 -10.59
CA SER A 185 14.80 -5.31 -11.28
C SER A 185 15.29 -6.46 -10.39
N PHE A 186 15.26 -6.31 -9.05
CA PHE A 186 15.50 -7.42 -8.13
C PHE A 186 14.41 -8.51 -8.24
N MET A 187 13.17 -8.16 -8.55
CA MET A 187 12.07 -9.11 -8.75
C MET A 187 12.32 -9.99 -9.98
N GLU A 188 12.76 -9.39 -11.09
CA GLU A 188 13.04 -10.10 -12.34
C GLU A 188 14.25 -11.03 -12.23
N THR A 189 15.27 -10.60 -11.48
CA THR A 189 16.46 -11.39 -11.21
C THR A 189 16.15 -12.62 -10.35
N THR A 190 15.30 -12.48 -9.33
CA THR A 190 14.89 -13.59 -8.46
C THR A 190 14.04 -14.61 -9.22
N ARG A 191 13.05 -14.15 -10.02
CA ARG A 191 12.26 -15.03 -10.90
C ARG A 191 13.13 -15.83 -11.87
N SER A 192 14.14 -15.20 -12.45
CA SER A 192 15.05 -15.86 -13.39
C SER A 192 15.84 -17.00 -12.72
N LYS A 193 16.23 -16.83 -11.45
CA LYS A 193 16.94 -17.86 -10.67
C LYS A 193 16.04 -19.02 -10.25
N GLU A 194 14.81 -18.74 -9.83
CA GLU A 194 13.82 -19.78 -9.45
C GLU A 194 13.40 -20.62 -10.66
N MET A 195 13.21 -19.98 -11.82
CA MET A 195 12.87 -20.67 -13.06
C MET A 195 14.03 -21.54 -13.56
N GLN A 196 15.28 -21.10 -13.41
CA GLN A 196 16.47 -21.92 -13.69
C GLN A 196 16.63 -23.10 -12.71
N ALA A 197 16.36 -22.90 -11.41
CA ALA A 197 16.43 -23.97 -10.42
C ALA A 197 15.36 -25.06 -10.66
N THR A 198 14.16 -24.66 -11.09
CA THR A 198 13.07 -25.61 -11.42
C THR A 198 13.38 -26.43 -12.67
N VAL A 199 14.05 -25.86 -13.67
CA VAL A 199 14.48 -26.57 -14.89
C VAL A 199 15.59 -27.59 -14.60
N LEU A 200 16.49 -27.31 -13.67
CA LEU A 200 17.56 -28.25 -13.29
C LEU A 200 17.03 -29.52 -12.59
N ILE A 201 15.90 -29.41 -11.88
CA ILE A 201 15.27 -30.54 -11.17
C ILE A 201 14.49 -31.47 -12.14
N GLN A 202 14.13 -30.98 -13.33
CA GLN A 202 13.35 -31.74 -14.32
C GLN A 202 14.19 -32.44 -15.41
N THR A 203 15.52 -32.49 -15.27
CA THR A 203 16.33 -33.28 -16.22
C THR A 203 16.02 -34.78 -16.03
N PRO A 204 15.46 -35.48 -17.03
CA PRO A 204 15.21 -36.91 -16.89
C PRO A 204 16.57 -37.61 -16.88
N VAL A 205 16.84 -38.33 -15.80
CA VAL A 205 17.94 -39.30 -15.75
C VAL A 205 17.63 -40.33 -16.83
N SER A 206 18.34 -40.26 -17.96
CA SER A 206 18.26 -41.28 -19.00
C SER A 206 18.52 -42.64 -18.35
N PRO A 207 17.65 -43.65 -18.55
CA PRO A 207 17.93 -44.98 -18.04
C PRO A 207 19.15 -45.51 -18.78
N VAL A 208 20.21 -45.75 -18.03
CA VAL A 208 21.31 -46.60 -18.47
C VAL A 208 20.78 -48.03 -18.40
N ILE A 209 20.64 -48.65 -19.58
CA ILE A 209 20.62 -50.08 -19.98
C ILE A 209 19.55 -50.29 -21.04
#